data_AF-A0A382LK65-F1
#
_entry.id   AF-A0A382LK65-F1
#
_cell.length_a   1.000
_cell.length_b   1.000
_cell.length_c   1.000
_cell.angle_alpha   90.00
_cell.angle_beta   90.00
_cell.angle_gamma   90.00
#
_symmetry.space_group_name_H-M   'P 1'
#
loop_
_entity.id
_entity.type
_entity.pdbx_description
1 polymer ?
#
loop_
_entity_poly.entity_id
_entity_poly.type
_entity_poly.pdbx_seq_one_letter_code
_entity_poly.pdbx_strand_id
1 'polypeptide(L)'
;MDVNKGGIGNVKYPLVSDLDKSISRAYDVLLGSTPATVLLEDEEMDTSIGGNVAMRGSFLIDEEGVIRHAVLNDLPLGRNIDEMLRMVDALAFHTKHGDVCPAGWQEGKTAMKASDEGMRKYMAEEADNL
;
A
#
# COMPACT_ATOMS: atom_id res chain seq x y z
N MET A 1 17.48 9.03 20.10
CA MET A 1 17.52 10.50 20.33
C MET A 1 16.16 10.93 20.85
N ASP A 2 16.10 11.86 21.80
CA ASP A 2 14.82 12.37 22.34
C ASP A 2 13.98 13.02 21.23
N VAL A 3 12.65 12.91 21.30
CA VAL A 3 11.73 13.51 20.32
C VAL A 3 11.92 15.02 20.26
N ASN A 4 12.11 15.67 21.40
CA ASN A 4 12.33 17.12 21.50
C ASN A 4 13.68 17.57 20.91
N LYS A 5 14.54 16.62 20.53
CA LYS A 5 15.82 16.85 19.85
C LYS A 5 15.82 16.33 18.41
N GLY A 6 14.64 16.10 17.82
CA GLY A 6 14.50 15.62 16.44
C GLY A 6 14.69 14.11 16.27
N GLY A 7 14.67 13.34 17.36
CA GLY A 7 14.64 11.90 17.32
C GLY A 7 13.25 11.32 17.07
N ILE A 8 13.18 10.05 16.71
CA ILE A 8 11.93 9.30 16.50
C ILE A 8 11.33 8.70 17.78
N GLY A 9 11.95 8.97 18.94
CA GLY A 9 11.48 8.48 20.23
C GLY A 9 11.55 6.95 20.36
N ASN A 10 10.59 6.39 21.11
CA ASN A 10 10.52 4.98 21.43
C ASN A 10 9.65 4.22 20.41
N VAL A 11 10.24 3.86 19.28
CA VAL A 11 9.58 3.09 18.23
C VAL A 11 9.40 1.63 18.69
N LYS A 12 8.17 1.11 18.56
CA LYS A 12 7.79 -0.25 18.99
C LYS A 12 7.65 -1.26 17.86
N TYR A 13 7.88 -0.83 16.63
CA TYR A 13 7.80 -1.65 15.42
C TYR A 13 9.18 -1.75 14.76
N PRO A 14 9.41 -2.76 13.89
CA PRO A 14 10.67 -2.93 13.20
C PRO A 14 11.03 -1.73 12.31
N LEU A 15 12.31 -1.36 12.30
CA LEU A 15 12.89 -0.42 11.34
C LEU A 15 13.92 -1.19 10.51
N VAL A 16 13.58 -1.48 9.26
CA VAL A 16 14.42 -2.27 8.35
C VAL A 16 15.45 -1.38 7.67
N SER A 17 16.66 -1.89 7.50
CA SER A 17 17.74 -1.23 6.77
C SER A 17 17.94 -1.89 5.40
N ASP A 18 17.59 -1.19 4.33
CA ASP A 18 17.72 -1.64 2.93
C ASP A 18 19.04 -1.11 2.32
N LEU A 19 20.18 -1.63 2.77
CA LEU A 19 21.51 -1.09 2.44
C LEU A 19 21.87 -1.27 0.96
N ASP A 20 21.55 -2.42 0.40
CA ASP A 20 21.80 -2.74 -1.01
C ASP A 20 20.69 -2.20 -1.94
N LYS A 21 19.62 -1.63 -1.36
CA LYS A 21 18.44 -1.08 -2.03
C LYS A 21 17.62 -2.13 -2.78
N SER A 22 17.81 -3.41 -2.48
CA SER A 22 17.10 -4.52 -3.13
C SER A 22 15.61 -4.50 -2.85
N ILE A 23 15.20 -4.16 -1.62
CA ILE A 23 13.79 -4.09 -1.23
C ILE A 23 13.12 -2.93 -1.97
N SER A 24 13.74 -1.75 -1.96
CA SER A 24 13.21 -0.56 -2.64
C SER A 24 13.06 -0.78 -4.16
N ARG A 25 13.97 -1.53 -4.79
CA ARG A 25 13.84 -1.94 -6.19
C ARG A 25 12.71 -2.93 -6.41
N ALA A 26 12.64 -3.97 -5.57
CA ALA A 26 11.62 -5.03 -5.71
C ALA A 26 10.19 -4.48 -5.57
N TYR A 27 10.01 -3.42 -4.78
CA TYR A 27 8.73 -2.73 -4.60
C TYR A 27 8.53 -1.54 -5.56
N ASP A 28 9.45 -1.33 -6.51
CA ASP A 28 9.44 -0.23 -7.49
C ASP A 28 9.25 1.17 -6.87
N VAL A 29 9.92 1.40 -5.75
CA VAL A 29 9.89 2.69 -5.04
C VAL A 29 11.24 3.40 -5.04
N LEU A 30 12.28 2.83 -5.65
CA LEU A 30 13.61 3.43 -5.63
C LEU A 30 13.70 4.62 -6.61
N LEU A 31 13.90 5.83 -6.09
CA LEU A 31 14.08 7.02 -6.94
C LEU A 31 15.47 7.08 -7.54
N GLY A 32 15.53 7.47 -8.82
CA GLY A 32 16.78 7.73 -9.53
C GLY A 32 17.54 6.46 -9.92
N SER A 33 16.88 5.30 -9.90
CA SER A 33 17.38 4.10 -10.55
C SER A 33 17.05 4.12 -12.04
N THR A 34 17.90 3.51 -12.85
CA THR A 34 17.67 3.30 -14.28
C THR A 34 17.60 1.80 -14.56
N PRO A 35 16.59 1.32 -15.30
CA PRO A 35 16.53 -0.08 -15.70
C PRO A 35 17.83 -0.52 -16.38
N ALA A 36 18.29 -1.73 -16.06
CA ALA A 36 19.50 -2.30 -16.61
C ALA A 36 19.34 -3.81 -16.69
N THR A 37 19.84 -4.39 -17.77
CA THR A 37 19.94 -5.84 -17.92
C THR A 37 21.39 -6.25 -17.71
N VAL A 38 21.64 -7.18 -16.79
CA VAL A 38 22.96 -7.73 -16.53
C VAL A 38 23.08 -9.04 -17.29
N LEU A 39 24.09 -9.11 -18.16
CA LEU A 39 24.45 -10.30 -18.91
C LEU A 39 25.57 -11.03 -18.16
N LEU A 40 25.25 -12.21 -17.64
CA LEU A 40 26.20 -13.20 -17.15
C LEU A 40 26.44 -14.24 -18.26
N GLU A 41 27.45 -15.10 -18.10
CA GLU A 41 27.82 -16.07 -19.15
C GLU A 41 26.65 -17.00 -19.54
N ASP A 42 25.82 -17.40 -18.57
CA ASP A 42 24.70 -18.33 -18.76
C ASP A 42 23.33 -17.73 -18.36
N GLU A 43 23.27 -16.47 -17.92
CA GLU A 43 22.05 -15.85 -17.38
C GLU A 43 21.89 -14.40 -17.80
N GLU A 44 20.65 -14.01 -18.09
CA GLU A 44 20.24 -12.63 -18.32
C GLU A 44 19.27 -12.23 -17.21
N MET A 45 19.58 -11.14 -16.49
CA MET A 45 18.74 -10.65 -15.41
C MET A 45 18.39 -9.18 -15.58
N ASP A 46 17.10 -8.87 -15.52
CA ASP A 46 16.61 -7.50 -15.45
C ASP A 46 16.69 -6.95 -14.04
N THR A 47 17.28 -5.77 -13.89
CA THR A 47 17.46 -5.06 -12.64
C THR A 47 17.50 -3.55 -12.88
N SER A 48 18.09 -2.79 -11.96
CA SER A 48 18.34 -1.37 -12.16
C SER A 48 19.67 -0.95 -11.54
N ILE A 49 20.33 0.04 -12.14
CA ILE A 49 21.56 0.66 -11.65
C ILE A 49 21.26 2.03 -11.02
N GLY A 50 22.12 2.44 -10.08
CA GLY A 50 21.95 3.71 -9.36
C GLY A 50 20.88 3.65 -8.27
N GLY A 51 20.13 4.73 -8.10
CA GLY A 51 19.11 4.87 -7.06
C GLY A 51 19.61 5.52 -5.78
N ASN A 52 18.82 6.48 -5.29
CA ASN A 52 19.15 7.32 -4.14
C ASN A 52 18.37 6.84 -2.91
N VAL A 53 17.10 7.22 -2.84
CA VAL A 53 16.21 6.98 -1.71
C VAL A 53 14.89 6.40 -2.21
N ALA A 54 14.19 5.67 -1.36
CA ALA A 54 12.84 5.24 -1.68
C ALA A 54 11.88 6.45 -1.70
N MET A 55 10.90 6.41 -2.60
CA MET A 55 9.67 7.19 -2.52
C MET A 55 8.92 6.85 -1.22
N ARG A 56 7.90 7.65 -0.90
CA ARG A 56 7.03 7.37 0.24
C ARG A 56 5.99 6.31 -0.11
N GLY A 57 6.46 5.09 -0.36
CA GLY A 57 5.64 3.91 -0.61
C GLY A 57 4.97 3.38 0.66
N SER A 58 3.75 2.85 0.54
CA SER A 58 3.05 2.11 1.61
C SER A 58 2.22 1.01 0.99
N PHE A 59 2.33 -0.19 1.56
CA PHE A 59 1.77 -1.41 1.01
C PHE A 59 0.99 -2.13 2.10
N LEU A 60 -0.25 -2.51 1.79
CA LEU A 60 -1.05 -3.45 2.59
C LEU A 60 -0.87 -4.83 1.99
N ILE A 61 -0.29 -5.73 2.76
CA ILE A 61 -0.01 -7.12 2.40
C ILE A 61 -0.90 -7.99 3.29
N ASP A 62 -1.63 -8.93 2.69
CA ASP A 62 -2.50 -9.84 3.43
C ASP A 62 -1.75 -11.04 4.05
N GLU A 63 -2.49 -11.95 4.68
CA GLU A 63 -1.95 -13.14 5.32
C GLU A 63 -1.36 -14.15 4.33
N GLU A 64 -1.80 -14.13 3.07
CA GLU A 64 -1.24 -14.92 1.97
C GLU A 64 0.00 -14.28 1.32
N GLY A 65 0.43 -13.10 1.78
CA GLY A 65 1.58 -12.39 1.24
C GLY A 65 1.30 -11.62 -0.06
N VAL A 66 0.03 -11.39 -0.38
CA VAL A 66 -0.42 -10.67 -1.58
C VAL A 66 -0.61 -9.19 -1.27
N ILE A 67 -0.05 -8.33 -2.11
CA ILE A 67 -0.28 -6.88 -2.01
C ILE A 67 -1.72 -6.57 -2.43
N ARG A 68 -2.51 -6.00 -1.52
CA ARG A 68 -3.92 -5.63 -1.74
C ARG A 68 -4.12 -4.15 -2.01
N HIS A 69 -3.22 -3.30 -1.51
CA HIS A 69 -3.30 -1.86 -1.69
C HIS A 69 -1.89 -1.26 -1.63
N ALA A 70 -1.61 -0.31 -2.52
CA ALA A 70 -0.33 0.38 -2.60
C ALA A 70 -0.57 1.89 -2.83
N VAL A 71 0.16 2.72 -2.08
CA VAL A 71 0.18 4.18 -2.24
C VAL A 71 1.61 4.65 -2.38
N LEU A 72 1.88 5.42 -3.43
CA LEU A 72 3.18 6.02 -3.68
C LEU A 72 3.02 7.54 -3.68
N ASN A 73 3.63 8.19 -2.69
CA ASN A 73 3.67 9.63 -2.61
C ASN A 73 5.08 10.15 -2.97
N ASP A 74 5.10 11.30 -3.64
CA ASP A 74 6.34 12.05 -3.85
C ASP A 74 6.93 12.55 -2.51
N LEU A 75 8.21 12.90 -2.50
CA LEU A 75 8.96 13.30 -1.31
C LEU A 75 8.35 14.43 -0.47
N PRO A 76 7.70 15.48 -1.04
CA PRO A 76 7.11 16.53 -0.22
C PRO A 76 5.73 16.15 0.36
N LEU A 77 5.14 15.03 -0.06
CA LEU A 77 3.76 14.68 0.27
C LEU A 77 3.71 13.63 1.40
N GLY A 78 3.24 14.04 2.57
CA GLY A 78 2.97 13.13 3.69
C GLY A 78 1.90 12.09 3.36
N ARG A 79 1.86 11.02 4.15
CA ARG A 79 0.84 9.96 4.04
C ARG A 79 -0.26 10.17 5.08
N ASN A 80 -1.42 9.56 4.85
CA ASN A 80 -2.53 9.57 5.80
C ASN A 80 -2.65 8.19 6.49
N ILE A 81 -2.54 8.16 7.82
CA ILE A 81 -2.64 6.92 8.60
C ILE A 81 -4.09 6.42 8.67
N ASP A 82 -5.07 7.33 8.75
CA ASP A 82 -6.48 6.95 8.83
C ASP A 82 -6.92 6.20 7.57
N GLU A 83 -6.38 6.58 6.41
CA GLU A 83 -6.64 5.87 5.16
C GLU A 83 -5.97 4.48 5.12
N MET A 84 -4.79 4.33 5.72
CA MET A 84 -4.14 3.02 5.84
C MET A 84 -4.96 2.08 6.72
N LEU A 85 -5.44 2.58 7.87
CA LEU A 85 -6.31 1.82 8.77
C LEU A 85 -7.64 1.46 8.09
N ARG A 86 -8.27 2.42 7.40
CA ARG A 86 -9.51 2.19 6.65
C ARG A 86 -9.36 1.06 5.61
N MET A 87 -8.21 0.99 4.93
CA MET A 87 -7.95 -0.08 3.96
C MET A 87 -7.71 -1.44 4.63
N VAL A 88 -7.12 -1.48 5.83
CA VAL A 88 -7.03 -2.71 6.65
C VAL A 88 -8.43 -3.19 7.02
N ASP A 89 -9.29 -2.29 7.50
CA ASP A 89 -10.67 -2.62 7.89
C ASP A 89 -11.50 -3.10 6.69
N ALA A 90 -11.36 -2.45 5.54
CA ALA A 90 -12.05 -2.83 4.31
C ALA A 90 -11.64 -4.22 3.82
N LEU A 91 -10.34 -4.54 3.89
CA LEU A 91 -9.84 -5.86 3.56
C LEU A 91 -10.37 -6.92 4.54
N ALA A 92 -10.28 -6.66 5.86
CA ALA A 92 -10.77 -7.57 6.88
C ALA A 92 -12.28 -7.86 6.74
N PHE A 93 -13.07 -6.82 6.46
CA PHE A 93 -14.50 -6.95 6.19
C PHE A 93 -14.77 -7.79 4.95
N HIS A 94 -14.11 -7.49 3.83
CA HIS A 94 -14.25 -8.25 2.58
C HIS A 94 -13.92 -9.72 2.78
N THR A 95 -12.79 -10.04 3.41
CA THR A 95 -12.36 -11.43 3.66
C THR A 95 -13.38 -12.19 4.51
N LYS A 96 -14.01 -11.53 5.48
CA LYS A 96 -14.99 -12.16 6.37
C LYS A 96 -16.38 -12.33 5.74
N HIS A 97 -16.84 -11.36 4.94
CA HIS A 97 -18.23 -11.28 4.48
C HIS A 97 -18.42 -11.59 2.99
N GLY A 98 -17.35 -11.51 2.18
CA GLY A 98 -17.37 -11.62 0.72
C GLY A 98 -17.94 -10.38 0.01
N ASP A 99 -18.33 -9.35 0.77
CA ASP A 99 -18.91 -8.12 0.25
C ASP A 99 -17.82 -7.12 -0.15
N VAL A 100 -18.09 -6.31 -1.17
CA VAL A 100 -17.17 -5.26 -1.61
C VAL A 100 -17.45 -3.97 -0.84
N CYS A 101 -16.37 -3.22 -0.57
CA CYS A 101 -16.40 -1.95 0.14
C CYS A 101 -16.45 -0.79 -0.88
N PRO A 102 -17.55 -0.02 -0.96
CA PRO A 102 -17.67 1.11 -1.88
C PRO A 102 -16.71 2.26 -1.58
N ALA A 103 -16.72 3.29 -2.44
CA ALA A 103 -15.90 4.49 -2.25
C ALA A 103 -16.19 5.15 -0.89
N GLY A 104 -15.12 5.48 -0.14
CA GLY A 104 -15.25 6.09 1.18
C GLY A 104 -15.90 5.19 2.24
N TRP A 105 -15.98 3.88 2.00
CA TRP A 105 -16.46 2.92 2.98
C TRP A 105 -15.59 2.94 4.24
N GLN A 106 -16.24 2.86 5.39
CA GLN A 106 -15.66 2.77 6.72
C GLN A 106 -16.46 1.75 7.50
N GLU A 107 -15.85 1.19 8.56
CA GLU A 107 -16.54 0.22 9.42
C GLU A 107 -17.90 0.75 9.90
N GLY A 108 -18.93 -0.08 9.77
CA GLY A 108 -20.31 0.27 10.10
C GLY A 108 -21.13 0.88 8.96
N LYS A 109 -20.52 1.31 7.85
CA LYS A 109 -21.26 1.77 6.67
C LYS A 109 -21.76 0.60 5.81
N THR A 110 -22.82 0.86 5.04
CA THR A 110 -23.40 -0.07 4.07
C THR A 110 -22.32 -0.55 3.08
N ALA A 111 -22.15 -1.87 2.97
CA ALA A 111 -21.32 -2.51 1.95
C ALA A 111 -22.18 -3.01 0.78
N MET A 112 -21.56 -3.51 -0.28
CA MET A 112 -22.25 -3.94 -1.48
C MET A 112 -21.94 -5.41 -1.81
N LYS A 113 -22.98 -6.18 -2.16
CA LYS A 113 -22.80 -7.54 -2.69
C LYS A 113 -22.22 -7.48 -4.10
N ALA A 114 -21.25 -8.32 -4.41
CA ALA A 114 -20.58 -8.36 -5.72
C ALA A 114 -21.44 -9.04 -6.81
N SER A 115 -22.62 -8.47 -7.11
CA SER A 115 -23.52 -8.93 -8.17
C SER A 115 -24.29 -7.74 -8.78
N ASP A 116 -24.87 -7.92 -9.97
CA ASP A 116 -25.69 -6.88 -10.61
C ASP A 116 -26.87 -6.46 -9.72
N GLU A 117 -27.56 -7.43 -9.12
CA GLU A 117 -28.66 -7.18 -8.18
C GLU A 117 -28.17 -6.47 -6.91
N GLY A 118 -27.03 -6.91 -6.35
CA GLY A 118 -26.42 -6.30 -5.17
C GLY A 118 -26.04 -4.84 -5.38
N MET A 119 -25.49 -4.52 -6.56
CA MET A 119 -25.14 -3.17 -6.95
C MET A 119 -26.39 -2.28 -7.12
N ARG A 120 -27.41 -2.76 -7.85
CA ARG A 120 -28.66 -2.00 -8.03
C ARG A 120 -29.33 -1.69 -6.70
N LYS A 121 -29.35 -2.68 -5.79
CA LYS A 121 -29.91 -2.51 -4.45
C LYS A 121 -29.14 -1.44 -3.67
N TYR A 122 -27.81 -1.53 -3.64
CA TYR A 122 -26.96 -0.54 -2.96
C TYR A 122 -27.18 0.87 -3.52
N MET A 123 -27.21 1.03 -4.85
CA MET A 123 -27.44 2.33 -5.50
C MET A 123 -28.82 2.91 -5.18
N ALA A 124 -29.85 2.06 -5.04
CA ALA A 124 -31.19 2.50 -4.67
C ALA A 124 -31.28 2.92 -3.18
N GLU A 125 -30.55 2.24 -2.30
CA GLU A 125 -30.52 2.54 -0.86
C GLU A 125 -29.67 3.79 -0.53
N GLU A 126 -28.59 4.02 -1.26
CA GLU A 126 -27.63 5.11 -1.01
C GLU A 126 -27.75 6.27 -2.02
N ALA A 127 -28.84 6.33 -2.80
CA ALA A 127 -29.01 7.32 -3.88
C ALA A 127 -28.86 8.79 -3.43
N ASP A 128 -29.34 9.12 -2.23
CA ASP A 128 -29.29 10.47 -1.67
C ASP A 128 -27.92 10.84 -1.08
N ASN A 129 -27.03 9.85 -0.91
CA ASN A 129 -25.70 10.01 -0.30
C ASN A 129 -24.55 9.99 -1.33
N LEU A 130 -24.88 9.80 -2.61
CA LEU A 130 -23.95 9.75 -3.75
C LEU A 130 -23.87 11.10 -4.47
#